data_AF-A0A382QEH5-F1
#
_entry.id   AF-A0A382QEH5-F1
#
_cell.length_a   1.000
_cell.length_b   1.000
_cell.length_c   1.000
_cell.angle_alpha   90.00
_cell.angle_beta   90.00
_cell.angle_gamma   90.00
#
_symmetry.space_group_name_H-M   'P 1'
#
loop_
_entity.id
_entity.type
_entity.pdbx_description
1 polymer ?
#
loop_
_entity_poly.entity_id
_entity_poly.type
_entity_poly.pdbx_seq_one_letter_code
_entity_poly.pdbx_strand_id
1 'polypeptide(L)'
;FVELQLDLKARSPLPFTFLIGYANGYAGYFPTLKANREGGYGANSGGTMHLEAAAGEVMVARALEELTASFWEQPLPMVVVGGSVTRLLTVVRPPLLQADAPISVTVDLSQLGGSAEEELTPTEDGRFSLDVEFPLTAPAGRHEIWFTVVQQIGTGPHVTRIAQTLSVLPGSDLLPLKGELASGWQLETSPAVNAEEIGIFDGLAARAFQVDSAAMAAWASTWSIDLTRQEPFSLSGYGSLRLQFHAGTLVAPREPWLALYLGERRIDLRGKIDLENPDWQTIELPLDPTAQETPIKQIRLWGNLSGRFFLGELRLVSAFSPTTAAPMPATAP
;
A
#
# COMPACT_ATOMS: atom_id res chain seq x y z
N PHE A 1 4.60 19.18 -22.37
CA PHE A 1 5.94 19.10 -22.99
C PHE A 1 7.06 18.53 -22.09
N VAL A 2 6.80 18.17 -20.83
CA VAL A 2 7.79 17.53 -19.93
C VAL A 2 7.27 16.22 -19.34
N GLU A 3 6.12 15.73 -19.82
CA GLU A 3 5.44 14.56 -19.26
C GLU A 3 6.31 13.31 -19.36
N LEU A 4 7.03 13.11 -20.46
CA LEU A 4 7.97 11.98 -20.61
C LEU A 4 9.10 12.00 -19.57
N GLN A 5 9.62 13.19 -19.24
CA GLN A 5 10.63 13.36 -18.19
C GLN A 5 10.04 13.08 -16.80
N LEU A 6 8.81 13.52 -16.54
CA LEU A 6 8.13 13.26 -15.27
C LEU A 6 7.81 11.77 -15.10
N ASP A 7 7.39 11.10 -16.18
CA ASP A 7 7.14 9.66 -16.22
C ASP A 7 8.42 8.86 -16.00
N LEU A 8 9.53 9.22 -16.67
CA LEU A 8 10.83 8.62 -16.40
C LEU A 8 11.24 8.79 -14.94
N LYS A 9 11.14 10.00 -14.40
CA LYS A 9 11.51 10.30 -13.01
C LYS A 9 10.65 9.51 -12.01
N ALA A 10 9.35 9.35 -12.28
CA ALA A 10 8.44 8.63 -11.39
C ALA A 10 8.68 7.12 -11.35
N ARG A 11 9.26 6.55 -12.43
CA ARG A 11 9.44 5.10 -12.58
C ARG A 11 10.90 4.64 -12.52
N SER A 12 11.86 5.57 -12.56
CA SER A 12 13.28 5.23 -12.58
C SER A 12 13.72 4.62 -11.25
N PRO A 13 14.60 3.60 -11.26
CA PRO A 13 15.25 3.10 -10.04
C PRO A 13 16.26 4.11 -9.48
N LEU A 14 16.65 5.12 -10.27
CA LEU A 14 17.59 6.17 -9.85
C LEU A 14 16.82 7.42 -9.36
N PRO A 15 17.16 7.96 -8.18
CA PRO A 15 16.44 9.09 -7.58
C PRO A 15 16.51 10.38 -8.41
N PHE A 16 17.55 10.52 -9.24
CA PHE A 16 17.77 11.68 -10.09
C PHE A 16 18.01 11.23 -11.53
N THR A 17 16.94 11.19 -12.31
CA THR A 17 16.99 10.83 -13.73
C THR A 17 16.57 12.02 -14.58
N PHE A 18 17.34 12.34 -15.62
CA PHE A 18 17.10 13.51 -16.47
C PHE A 18 17.31 13.17 -17.95
N LEU A 19 16.33 13.48 -18.78
CA LEU A 19 16.40 13.43 -20.23
C LEU A 19 17.07 14.70 -20.74
N ILE A 20 18.16 14.53 -21.48
CA ILE A 20 18.89 15.63 -22.10
C ILE A 20 18.64 15.59 -23.61
N GLY A 21 17.92 16.59 -24.12
CA GLY A 21 17.72 16.77 -25.56
C GLY A 21 18.94 17.33 -26.26
N TYR A 22 19.04 17.14 -27.58
CA TYR A 22 20.13 17.63 -28.43
C TYR A 22 21.55 17.15 -28.08
N ALA A 23 21.68 16.18 -27.17
CA ALA A 23 22.96 15.60 -26.78
C ALA A 23 23.61 14.75 -27.89
N ASN A 24 22.82 14.32 -28.87
CA ASN A 24 23.28 13.56 -30.04
C ASN A 24 22.68 14.11 -31.34
N GLY A 25 22.68 15.44 -31.50
CA GLY A 25 22.10 16.11 -32.67
C GLY A 25 20.58 16.28 -32.59
N TYR A 26 19.96 16.61 -33.74
CA TYR A 26 18.51 16.82 -33.84
C TYR A 26 17.81 15.58 -34.40
N ALA A 27 16.95 14.97 -33.59
CA ALA A 27 16.16 13.79 -33.95
C ALA A 27 14.66 14.09 -34.08
N GLY A 28 14.27 15.37 -34.21
CA GLY A 28 12.86 15.75 -34.22
C GLY A 28 12.25 15.91 -32.84
N TYR A 29 10.93 16.00 -32.80
CA TYR A 29 10.16 16.20 -31.59
C TYR A 29 9.61 14.88 -31.04
N PHE A 30 9.65 14.72 -29.71
CA PHE A 30 9.16 13.55 -28.99
C PHE A 30 7.95 13.95 -28.13
N PRO A 31 6.76 14.15 -28.73
CA PRO A 31 5.54 14.37 -27.96
C PRO A 31 5.11 13.06 -27.29
N THR A 32 4.26 13.17 -26.27
CA THR A 32 3.46 12.01 -25.86
C THR A 32 2.45 11.67 -26.96
N LEU A 33 2.00 10.43 -27.01
CA LEU A 33 0.93 9.98 -27.91
C LEU A 33 -0.34 10.82 -27.74
N LYS A 34 -0.63 11.24 -26.50
CA LYS A 34 -1.72 12.19 -26.21
C LYS A 34 -1.48 13.54 -26.89
N ALA A 35 -0.30 14.14 -26.70
CA ALA A 35 0.03 15.44 -27.31
C ALA A 35 0.08 15.37 -28.84
N ASN A 36 0.52 14.24 -29.41
CA ASN A 36 0.46 13.99 -30.85
C ASN A 36 -1.00 13.97 -31.37
N ARG A 37 -1.93 13.35 -30.65
CA ARG A 37 -3.36 13.35 -31.02
C ARG A 37 -4.00 14.74 -30.90
N GLU A 38 -3.64 15.48 -29.85
CA GLU A 38 -4.14 16.84 -29.63
C GLU A 38 -3.59 17.83 -30.66
N GLY A 39 -2.36 17.61 -31.14
CA GLY A 39 -1.73 18.39 -32.19
C GLY A 39 -1.27 19.78 -31.78
N GLY A 40 -0.90 20.58 -32.79
CA GLY A 40 -0.33 21.92 -32.59
C GLY A 40 1.16 21.92 -32.27
N TYR A 41 1.80 23.09 -32.39
CA TYR A 41 3.24 23.31 -32.12
C TYR A 41 4.19 22.27 -32.74
N GLY A 42 3.84 21.76 -33.92
CA GLY A 42 4.62 20.73 -34.60
C GLY A 42 4.68 19.41 -33.84
N ALA A 43 3.63 19.03 -33.08
CA ALA A 43 3.51 17.75 -32.37
C ALA A 43 2.82 16.65 -33.19
N ASN A 44 2.13 17.00 -34.29
CA ASN A 44 1.37 16.05 -35.12
C ASN A 44 1.61 16.19 -36.63
N SER A 45 2.44 17.14 -37.04
CA SER A 45 2.65 17.48 -38.45
C SER A 45 3.89 18.39 -38.60
N GLY A 46 4.42 18.47 -39.82
CA GLY A 46 5.56 19.33 -40.16
C GLY A 46 6.93 18.65 -40.02
N GLY A 47 7.98 19.36 -40.43
CA GLY A 47 9.36 18.81 -40.46
C GLY A 47 9.94 18.46 -39.09
N THR A 48 9.31 18.94 -38.01
CA THR A 48 9.67 18.60 -36.63
C THR A 48 9.15 17.24 -36.19
N MET A 49 8.16 16.67 -36.89
CA MET A 49 7.56 15.35 -36.60
C MET A 49 7.78 14.40 -37.76
N HIS A 50 8.94 13.77 -37.74
CA HIS A 50 9.33 12.73 -38.70
C HIS A 50 9.60 11.37 -38.03
N LEU A 51 9.27 11.25 -36.74
CA LEU A 51 9.29 10.01 -35.97
C LEU A 51 7.88 9.45 -35.81
N GLU A 52 7.80 8.16 -35.47
CA GLU A 52 6.55 7.53 -35.08
C GLU A 52 5.93 8.20 -33.85
N ALA A 53 4.60 8.31 -33.80
CA ALA A 53 3.88 9.04 -32.76
C ALA A 53 4.13 8.53 -31.33
N ALA A 54 4.56 7.28 -31.16
CA ALA A 54 4.85 6.65 -29.87
C ALA A 54 6.35 6.64 -29.50
N ALA A 55 7.21 7.29 -30.30
CA ALA A 55 8.66 7.26 -30.08
C ALA A 55 9.07 7.81 -28.71
N GLY A 56 8.31 8.77 -28.15
CA GLY A 56 8.53 9.30 -26.81
C GLY A 56 8.34 8.24 -25.73
N GLU A 57 7.22 7.52 -25.75
CA GLU A 57 6.94 6.43 -24.82
C GLU A 57 7.93 5.26 -24.98
N VAL A 58 8.29 4.90 -26.21
CA VAL A 58 9.31 3.87 -26.50
C VAL A 58 10.67 4.26 -25.92
N MET A 59 11.08 5.52 -26.08
CA MET A 59 12.32 6.04 -25.50
C MET A 59 12.32 5.91 -23.97
N VAL A 60 11.24 6.30 -23.31
CA VAL A 60 11.16 6.19 -21.84
C VAL A 60 11.15 4.71 -21.41
N ALA A 61 10.41 3.85 -22.11
CA ALA A 61 10.39 2.42 -21.83
C ALA A 61 11.79 1.79 -21.93
N ARG A 62 12.53 2.10 -23.01
CA ARG A 62 13.90 1.60 -23.19
C ARG A 62 14.87 2.17 -22.15
N ALA A 63 14.76 3.46 -21.83
CA ALA A 63 15.59 4.06 -20.78
C ALA A 63 15.38 3.36 -19.44
N LEU A 64 14.13 3.05 -19.07
CA LEU A 64 13.82 2.33 -17.84
C LEU A 64 14.34 0.90 -17.85
N GLU A 65 14.22 0.19 -18.98
CA GLU A 65 14.76 -1.15 -19.14
C GLU A 65 16.27 -1.17 -18.92
N GLU A 66 17.01 -0.26 -19.57
CA GLU A 66 18.48 -0.15 -19.43
C GLU A 66 18.89 0.25 -18.01
N LEU A 67 18.23 1.25 -17.42
CA LEU A 67 18.51 1.70 -16.06
C LEU A 67 18.22 0.62 -15.01
N THR A 68 17.25 -0.26 -15.27
CA THR A 68 16.90 -1.36 -14.38
C THR A 68 17.82 -2.57 -14.57
N ALA A 69 18.01 -3.00 -15.82
CA ALA A 69 18.83 -4.16 -16.16
C ALA A 69 20.33 -3.96 -15.83
N SER A 70 20.80 -2.72 -15.84
CA SER A 70 22.20 -2.39 -15.54
C SER A 70 22.58 -2.48 -14.06
N PHE A 71 21.62 -2.65 -13.14
CA PHE A 71 21.90 -2.79 -11.71
C PHE A 71 21.38 -4.10 -11.13
N TRP A 72 20.20 -4.56 -11.53
CA TRP A 72 19.55 -5.74 -10.96
C TRP A 72 19.79 -6.98 -11.81
N GLU A 73 20.54 -7.96 -11.29
CA GLU A 73 20.61 -9.31 -11.87
C GLU A 73 19.49 -10.19 -11.32
N GLN A 74 19.21 -10.04 -10.02
CA GLN A 74 18.07 -10.62 -9.33
C GLN A 74 17.57 -9.60 -8.31
N PRO A 75 16.49 -8.85 -8.58
CA PRO A 75 15.97 -7.87 -7.63
C PRO A 75 15.43 -8.53 -6.36
N LEU A 76 15.25 -7.75 -5.30
CA LEU A 76 14.53 -8.21 -4.11
C LEU A 76 13.10 -8.65 -4.49
N PRO A 77 12.44 -9.52 -3.70
CA PRO A 77 11.01 -9.75 -3.87
C PRO A 77 10.24 -8.43 -3.74
N MET A 78 9.29 -8.18 -4.64
CA MET A 78 8.43 -6.99 -4.58
C MET A 78 7.41 -7.06 -3.43
N VAL A 79 7.15 -8.25 -2.92
CA VAL A 79 6.14 -8.54 -1.89
C VAL A 79 6.71 -9.51 -0.87
N VAL A 80 6.52 -9.20 0.41
CA VAL A 80 6.79 -10.10 1.54
C VAL A 80 5.60 -10.10 2.48
N VAL A 81 5.45 -11.14 3.30
CA VAL A 81 4.35 -11.28 4.26
C VAL A 81 4.87 -11.10 5.68
N GLY A 82 4.27 -10.17 6.43
CA GLY A 82 4.62 -9.84 7.81
C GLY A 82 4.40 -10.99 8.80
N GLY A 83 4.94 -10.87 10.01
CA GLY A 83 4.69 -11.83 11.10
C GLY A 83 5.54 -13.10 11.06
N SER A 84 6.57 -13.15 10.22
CA SER A 84 7.56 -14.24 10.19
C SER A 84 8.98 -13.71 10.03
N VAL A 85 9.95 -14.58 10.27
CA VAL A 85 11.33 -14.36 9.83
C VAL A 85 11.35 -14.35 8.30
N THR A 86 11.87 -13.27 7.71
CA THR A 86 11.96 -13.10 6.26
C THR A 86 13.39 -13.31 5.81
N ARG A 87 13.55 -14.11 4.75
CA ARG A 87 14.82 -14.24 4.03
C ARG A 87 14.75 -13.43 2.74
N LEU A 88 15.69 -12.51 2.57
CA LEU A 88 15.83 -11.71 1.37
C LEU A 88 17.06 -12.19 0.58
N LEU A 89 16.82 -12.55 -0.69
CA LEU A 89 17.88 -12.81 -1.66
C LEU A 89 17.84 -11.76 -2.76
N THR A 90 18.99 -11.19 -3.09
CA THR A 90 19.18 -10.32 -4.25
C THR A 90 20.58 -10.48 -4.81
N VAL A 91 20.72 -10.25 -6.11
CA VAL A 91 22.00 -10.14 -6.80
C VAL A 91 21.98 -8.85 -7.61
N VAL A 92 22.99 -8.02 -7.41
CA VAL A 92 23.16 -6.75 -8.12
C VAL A 92 24.49 -6.73 -8.86
N ARG A 93 24.56 -6.01 -9.97
CA ARG A 93 25.79 -5.73 -10.70
C ARG A 93 25.90 -4.23 -10.90
N PRO A 94 26.50 -3.49 -9.96
CA PRO A 94 26.64 -2.05 -10.11
C PRO A 94 27.54 -1.71 -11.31
N PRO A 95 27.23 -0.66 -12.08
CA PRO A 95 28.09 -0.22 -13.17
C PRO A 95 29.42 0.32 -12.61
N LEU A 96 30.53 -0.15 -13.20
CA LEU A 96 31.87 0.26 -12.81
C LEU A 96 32.23 1.61 -13.45
N LEU A 97 32.63 2.59 -12.64
CA LEU A 97 32.98 3.94 -13.11
C LEU A 97 34.43 4.05 -13.59
N GLN A 98 35.31 3.21 -13.07
CA GLN A 98 36.72 3.12 -13.44
C GLN A 98 37.18 1.67 -13.32
N ALA A 99 37.90 1.17 -14.32
CA ALA A 99 38.49 -0.17 -14.28
C ALA A 99 39.26 -0.40 -12.97
N ASP A 100 39.05 -1.57 -12.36
CA ASP A 100 39.70 -2.03 -11.13
C ASP A 100 39.45 -1.16 -9.88
N ALA A 101 38.49 -0.22 -9.91
CA ALA A 101 38.14 0.57 -8.75
C ALA A 101 37.54 -0.31 -7.62
N PRO A 102 38.07 -0.25 -6.39
CA PRO A 102 37.46 -0.92 -5.24
C PRO A 102 36.01 -0.46 -5.07
N ILE A 103 35.11 -1.43 -4.91
CA ILE A 103 33.67 -1.21 -4.82
C ILE A 103 33.11 -1.94 -3.60
N SER A 104 32.25 -1.25 -2.85
CA SER A 104 31.41 -1.86 -1.81
C SER A 104 29.94 -1.53 -2.08
N VAL A 105 29.06 -2.44 -1.67
CA VAL A 105 27.61 -2.28 -1.80
C VAL A 105 26.97 -2.62 -0.47
N THR A 106 26.15 -1.72 0.06
CA THR A 106 25.35 -1.94 1.27
C THR A 106 23.87 -1.73 0.98
N VAL A 107 23.01 -2.33 1.79
CA VAL A 107 21.56 -2.15 1.76
C VAL A 107 21.03 -1.77 3.13
N ASP A 108 20.10 -0.80 3.16
CA ASP A 108 19.38 -0.38 4.35
C ASP A 108 18.07 -1.16 4.47
N LEU A 109 18.04 -2.10 5.42
CA LEU A 109 16.89 -2.94 5.77
C LEU A 109 16.23 -2.49 7.07
N SER A 110 16.62 -1.33 7.63
CA SER A 110 16.14 -0.87 8.94
C SER A 110 14.63 -0.64 8.97
N GLN A 111 14.04 -0.18 7.85
CA GLN A 111 12.58 -0.04 7.73
C GLN A 111 11.85 -1.38 7.87
N LEU A 112 12.51 -2.49 7.55
CA LEU A 112 11.98 -3.85 7.66
C LEU A 112 12.28 -4.50 9.02
N GLY A 113 13.10 -3.88 9.87
CA GLY A 113 13.59 -4.45 11.12
C GLY A 113 14.97 -5.12 11.02
N GLY A 114 15.63 -5.03 9.86
CA GLY A 114 16.99 -5.53 9.64
C GLY A 114 18.08 -4.50 9.96
N SER A 115 19.31 -4.76 9.49
CA SER A 115 20.44 -3.83 9.61
C SER A 115 20.25 -2.59 8.72
N ALA A 116 20.73 -1.43 9.17
CA ALA A 116 20.75 -0.20 8.36
C ALA A 116 21.90 -0.17 7.33
N GLU A 117 22.91 -1.01 7.51
CA GLU A 117 24.09 -1.10 6.65
C GLU A 117 24.47 -2.57 6.44
N GLU A 118 23.56 -3.36 5.86
CA GLU A 118 23.85 -4.76 5.53
C GLU A 118 24.77 -4.81 4.30
N GLU A 119 25.96 -5.39 4.44
CA GLU A 119 26.94 -5.45 3.35
C GLU A 119 26.65 -6.62 2.40
N LEU A 120 26.62 -6.33 1.10
CA LEU A 120 26.49 -7.38 0.09
C LEU A 120 27.85 -8.03 -0.17
N THR A 121 27.85 -9.35 -0.29
CA THR A 121 29.06 -10.12 -0.55
C THR A 121 29.44 -10.02 -2.03
N PRO A 122 30.67 -9.59 -2.37
CA PRO A 122 31.15 -9.63 -3.75
C PRO A 122 31.25 -11.08 -4.24
N THR A 123 30.88 -11.28 -5.50
CA THR A 123 30.89 -12.57 -6.21
C THR A 123 31.60 -12.40 -7.56
N GLU A 124 31.58 -13.44 -8.40
CA GLU A 124 32.22 -13.41 -9.72
C GLU A 124 31.60 -12.36 -10.66
N ASP A 125 32.43 -11.84 -11.59
CA ASP A 125 32.02 -10.91 -12.67
C ASP A 125 31.36 -9.60 -12.18
N GLY A 126 31.89 -9.02 -11.09
CA GLY A 126 31.46 -7.71 -10.58
C GLY A 126 30.07 -7.71 -9.94
N ARG A 127 29.54 -8.90 -9.60
CA ARG A 127 28.25 -9.06 -8.93
C ARG A 127 28.38 -9.00 -7.41
N PHE A 128 27.31 -8.60 -6.75
CA PHE A 128 27.18 -8.54 -5.30
C PHE A 128 25.89 -9.24 -4.89
N SER A 129 25.97 -10.16 -3.95
CA SER A 129 24.82 -10.93 -3.47
C SER A 129 24.48 -10.61 -2.02
N LEU A 130 23.18 -10.52 -1.75
CA LEU A 130 22.62 -10.53 -0.40
C LEU A 130 21.90 -11.86 -0.19
N ASP A 131 22.12 -12.45 0.98
CA ASP A 131 21.32 -13.55 1.49
C ASP A 131 21.21 -13.39 3.01
N VAL A 132 20.15 -12.74 3.45
CA VAL A 132 19.98 -12.35 4.85
C VAL A 132 18.63 -12.78 5.37
N GLU A 133 18.61 -13.23 6.61
CA GLU A 133 17.42 -13.66 7.33
C GLU A 133 17.24 -12.82 8.59
N PHE A 134 16.08 -12.19 8.76
CA PHE A 134 15.80 -11.32 9.91
C PHE A 134 14.31 -11.31 10.27
N PRO A 135 13.94 -10.98 11.52
CA PRO A 135 12.54 -10.78 11.90
C PRO A 135 11.94 -9.59 11.16
N LEU A 136 10.86 -9.79 10.40
CA LEU A 136 10.17 -8.70 9.71
C LEU A 136 9.25 -7.96 10.69
N THR A 137 9.67 -6.78 11.15
CA THR A 137 8.92 -5.95 12.11
C THR A 137 8.25 -4.74 11.46
N ALA A 138 8.46 -4.53 10.15
CA ALA A 138 7.77 -3.48 9.41
C ALA A 138 6.24 -3.59 9.51
N PRO A 139 5.52 -2.47 9.64
CA PRO A 139 4.08 -2.47 9.42
C PRO A 139 3.75 -2.81 7.97
N ALA A 140 2.55 -3.35 7.75
CA ALA A 140 2.04 -3.59 6.40
C ALA A 140 1.98 -2.27 5.60
N GLY A 141 2.43 -2.30 4.36
CA GLY A 141 2.56 -1.11 3.51
C GLY A 141 3.74 -1.18 2.55
N ARG A 142 4.01 -0.08 1.86
CA ARG A 142 5.16 0.08 0.96
C ARG A 142 6.35 0.63 1.72
N HIS A 143 7.51 0.05 1.47
CA HIS A 143 8.80 0.43 2.04
C HIS A 143 9.82 0.63 0.92
N GLU A 144 10.64 1.65 1.03
CA GLU A 144 11.75 1.88 0.09
C GLU A 144 13.02 1.30 0.66
N ILE A 145 13.60 0.33 -0.04
CA ILE A 145 14.84 -0.34 0.34
C ILE A 145 15.98 0.26 -0.45
N TRP A 146 16.89 0.92 0.26
CA TRP A 146 17.97 1.69 -0.35
C TRP A 146 19.26 0.89 -0.41
N PHE A 147 19.85 0.82 -1.60
CA PHE A 147 21.18 0.32 -1.85
C PHE A 147 22.14 1.49 -2.01
N THR A 148 23.31 1.39 -1.39
CA THR A 148 24.40 2.36 -1.50
C THR A 148 25.61 1.66 -2.10
N VAL A 149 26.10 2.20 -3.21
CA VAL A 149 27.31 1.74 -3.88
C VAL A 149 28.39 2.78 -3.66
N VAL A 150 29.54 2.37 -3.14
CA VAL A 150 30.71 3.23 -2.97
C VAL A 150 31.84 2.71 -3.84
N GLN A 151 32.33 3.53 -4.77
CA GLN A 151 33.47 3.21 -5.65
C GLN A 151 34.64 4.14 -5.36
N GLN A 152 35.83 3.60 -5.12
CA GLN A 152 37.05 4.38 -4.92
C GLN A 152 37.72 4.65 -6.28
N ILE A 153 37.44 5.80 -6.87
CA ILE A 153 37.99 6.22 -8.18
C ILE A 153 39.12 7.24 -8.00
N GLY A 154 39.86 7.54 -9.07
CA GLY A 154 41.03 8.43 -9.03
C GLY A 154 40.76 9.85 -8.51
N THR A 155 39.51 10.32 -8.58
CA THR A 155 39.08 11.62 -8.06
C THR A 155 38.55 11.57 -6.62
N GLY A 156 38.57 10.40 -5.97
CA GLY A 156 38.03 10.17 -4.62
C GLY A 156 36.84 9.20 -4.60
N PRO A 157 36.22 9.00 -3.42
CA PRO A 157 35.05 8.13 -3.30
C PRO A 157 33.86 8.69 -4.07
N HIS A 158 33.25 7.85 -4.90
CA HIS A 158 31.99 8.13 -5.56
C HIS A 158 30.88 7.29 -4.95
N VAL A 159 29.74 7.92 -4.64
CA VAL A 159 28.60 7.26 -3.99
C VAL A 159 27.39 7.31 -4.89
N THR A 160 26.78 6.16 -5.15
CA THR A 160 25.51 6.03 -5.88
C THR A 160 24.46 5.41 -4.97
N ARG A 161 23.24 5.95 -4.97
CA ARG A 161 22.10 5.39 -4.23
C ARG A 161 20.97 5.00 -5.17
N ILE A 162 20.42 3.81 -4.96
CA ILE A 162 19.37 3.20 -5.79
C ILE A 162 18.34 2.61 -4.84
N ALA A 163 17.05 2.75 -5.15
CA ALA A 163 15.99 2.21 -4.29
C ALA A 163 15.21 1.12 -5.01
N GLN A 164 14.71 0.15 -4.25
CA GLN A 164 13.66 -0.75 -4.69
C GLN A 164 12.47 -0.64 -3.74
N THR A 165 11.26 -0.51 -4.29
CA THR A 165 10.02 -0.55 -3.51
C THR A 165 9.64 -2.00 -3.20
N LEU A 166 9.40 -2.29 -1.92
CA LEU A 166 8.95 -3.58 -1.43
C LEU A 166 7.66 -3.40 -0.62
N SER A 167 6.66 -4.25 -0.87
CA SER A 167 5.37 -4.23 -0.17
C SER A 167 5.33 -5.31 0.91
N VAL A 168 5.10 -4.90 2.15
CA VAL A 168 4.83 -5.80 3.28
C VAL A 168 3.32 -6.00 3.37
N LEU A 169 2.86 -7.22 3.15
CA LEU A 169 1.47 -7.60 3.34
C LEU A 169 1.23 -8.10 4.77
N PRO A 170 0.04 -7.92 5.36
CA PRO A 170 -0.28 -8.47 6.66
C PRO A 170 -0.21 -10.01 6.62
N GLY A 171 0.55 -10.62 7.54
CA GLY A 171 0.54 -12.09 7.71
C GLY A 171 -0.42 -12.58 8.79
N SER A 172 -1.15 -11.67 9.42
CA SER A 172 -2.12 -11.98 10.47
C SER A 172 -3.32 -11.05 10.37
N ASP A 173 -4.42 -11.47 10.96
CA ASP A 173 -5.61 -10.64 11.06
C ASP A 173 -5.33 -9.36 11.86
N LEU A 174 -6.00 -8.27 11.47
CA LEU A 174 -6.07 -7.06 12.28
C LEU A 174 -7.41 -7.06 13.01
N LEU A 175 -7.36 -6.90 14.33
CA LEU A 175 -8.52 -6.96 15.22
C LEU A 175 -8.75 -5.62 15.90
N PRO A 176 -9.36 -4.61 15.24
CA PRO A 176 -9.64 -3.31 15.86
C PRO A 176 -10.51 -3.41 17.12
N LEU A 177 -11.46 -4.36 17.15
CA LEU A 177 -12.39 -4.57 18.24
C LEU A 177 -12.59 -6.07 18.48
N LYS A 178 -12.50 -6.52 19.73
CA LYS A 178 -12.88 -7.88 20.15
C LYS A 178 -13.36 -7.84 21.61
N GLY A 179 -14.58 -7.36 21.82
CA GLY A 179 -15.01 -6.89 23.13
C GLY A 179 -14.31 -5.58 23.50
N GLU A 180 -12.98 -5.59 23.63
CA GLU A 180 -12.11 -4.43 23.85
C GLU A 180 -11.51 -3.85 22.57
N LEU A 181 -11.18 -2.55 22.62
CA LEU A 181 -10.43 -1.88 21.56
C LEU A 181 -8.98 -2.36 21.59
N ALA A 182 -8.43 -2.69 20.42
CA ALA A 182 -7.01 -3.02 20.32
C ALA A 182 -6.12 -1.81 20.67
N SER A 183 -4.90 -2.10 21.12
CA SER A 183 -3.89 -1.07 21.38
C SER A 183 -3.66 -0.18 20.15
N GLY A 184 -3.54 1.12 20.36
CA GLY A 184 -3.39 2.13 19.30
C GLY A 184 -4.68 2.54 18.59
N TRP A 185 -5.82 1.97 18.98
CA TRP A 185 -7.15 2.39 18.51
C TRP A 185 -7.86 3.26 19.55
N GLN A 186 -8.65 4.21 19.03
CA GLN A 186 -9.51 5.10 19.76
C GLN A 186 -10.94 4.94 19.24
N LEU A 187 -11.91 5.16 20.12
CA LEU A 187 -13.32 5.14 19.81
C LEU A 187 -13.90 6.52 20.06
N GLU A 188 -14.44 7.12 19.01
CA GLU A 188 -15.19 8.37 19.07
C GLU A 188 -16.62 8.12 18.60
N THR A 189 -17.59 8.76 19.26
CA THR A 189 -18.99 8.67 18.87
C THR A 189 -19.57 10.05 18.65
N SER A 190 -20.52 10.15 17.74
CA SER A 190 -21.34 11.37 17.63
C SER A 190 -22.13 11.61 18.93
N PRO A 191 -22.50 12.87 19.27
CA PRO A 191 -23.18 13.18 20.52
C PRO A 191 -24.48 12.42 20.78
N ALA A 192 -25.14 11.93 19.73
CA ALA A 192 -26.37 11.14 19.82
C ALA A 192 -26.16 9.68 20.25
N VAL A 193 -24.91 9.24 20.38
CA VAL A 193 -24.54 7.85 20.66
C VAL A 193 -23.73 7.77 21.93
N ASN A 194 -24.27 7.06 22.92
CA ASN A 194 -23.56 6.69 24.13
C ASN A 194 -22.95 5.29 23.96
N ALA A 195 -21.63 5.20 24.00
CA ALA A 195 -20.91 3.93 24.01
C ALA A 195 -20.79 3.43 25.46
N GLU A 196 -21.37 2.28 25.75
CA GLU A 196 -21.33 1.69 27.09
C GLU A 196 -20.00 0.98 27.36
N GLU A 197 -19.82 0.56 28.61
CA GLU A 197 -18.74 -0.34 28.99
C GLU A 197 -18.92 -1.71 28.34
N ILE A 198 -17.81 -2.44 28.24
CA ILE A 198 -17.79 -3.76 27.63
C ILE A 198 -18.37 -4.76 28.62
N GLY A 199 -19.23 -5.63 28.12
CA GLY A 199 -19.84 -6.70 28.90
C GLY A 199 -19.98 -7.97 28.08
N ILE A 200 -20.55 -8.99 28.71
CA ILE A 200 -20.99 -10.20 28.00
C ILE A 200 -22.46 -10.02 27.64
N PHE A 201 -22.78 -10.13 26.35
CA PHE A 201 -24.14 -10.11 25.83
C PHE A 201 -24.38 -11.35 24.98
N ASP A 202 -25.36 -12.17 25.38
CA ASP A 202 -25.69 -13.46 24.75
C ASP A 202 -24.46 -14.33 24.45
N GLY A 203 -23.58 -14.44 25.45
CA GLY A 203 -22.40 -15.30 25.42
C GLY A 203 -21.16 -14.71 24.74
N LEU A 204 -21.23 -13.51 24.15
CA LEU A 204 -20.09 -12.85 23.51
C LEU A 204 -19.67 -11.58 24.25
N ALA A 205 -18.37 -11.31 24.30
CA ALA A 205 -17.84 -10.04 24.75
C ALA A 205 -18.18 -8.96 23.72
N ALA A 206 -18.89 -7.93 24.15
CA ALA A 206 -19.43 -6.92 23.26
C ALA A 206 -19.53 -5.56 23.96
N ARG A 207 -19.53 -4.52 23.13
CA ARG A 207 -19.84 -3.15 23.55
C ARG A 207 -21.23 -2.78 23.06
N ALA A 208 -22.05 -2.25 23.96
CA ALA A 208 -23.36 -1.71 23.61
C ALA A 208 -23.26 -0.25 23.20
N PHE A 209 -24.10 0.15 22.25
CA PHE A 209 -24.23 1.52 21.77
C PHE A 209 -25.69 1.91 21.85
N GLN A 210 -26.00 2.89 22.70
CA GLN A 210 -27.32 3.47 22.84
C GLN A 210 -27.41 4.73 21.98
N VAL A 211 -28.29 4.70 20.98
CA VAL A 211 -28.60 5.86 20.13
C VAL A 211 -29.87 6.52 20.61
N ASP A 212 -29.83 7.83 20.85
CA ASP A 212 -30.98 8.63 21.27
C ASP A 212 -31.99 8.79 20.13
N SER A 213 -33.24 8.34 20.36
CA SER A 213 -34.33 8.47 19.41
C SER A 213 -34.78 9.91 19.19
N ALA A 214 -34.67 10.78 20.19
CA ALA A 214 -35.00 12.20 20.06
C ALA A 214 -33.99 12.90 19.15
N ALA A 215 -32.69 12.59 19.28
CA ALA A 215 -31.66 13.08 18.38
C ALA A 215 -31.86 12.61 16.93
N MET A 216 -32.48 11.43 16.74
CA MET A 216 -32.79 10.84 15.43
C MET A 216 -34.17 11.25 14.85
N ALA A 217 -34.89 12.16 15.50
CA ALA A 217 -36.23 12.57 15.05
C ALA A 217 -36.23 13.46 13.79
N ALA A 218 -35.12 14.16 13.49
CA ALA A 218 -35.04 15.01 12.30
C ALA A 218 -34.72 14.18 11.05
N TRP A 219 -35.30 14.54 9.91
CA TRP A 219 -35.23 13.75 8.66
C TRP A 219 -33.80 13.53 8.13
N ALA A 220 -32.85 14.40 8.47
CA ALA A 220 -31.44 14.31 8.07
C ALA A 220 -30.51 13.96 9.26
N SER A 221 -31.07 13.59 10.42
CA SER A 221 -30.27 13.19 11.57
C SER A 221 -29.53 11.89 11.29
N THR A 222 -28.25 11.87 11.65
CA THR A 222 -27.38 10.70 11.51
C THR A 222 -26.42 10.65 12.68
N TRP A 223 -25.81 9.49 12.89
CA TRP A 223 -24.79 9.26 13.89
C TRP A 223 -23.59 8.55 13.29
N SER A 224 -22.46 8.64 13.98
CA SER A 224 -21.25 7.89 13.67
C SER A 224 -20.64 7.26 14.91
N ILE A 225 -19.97 6.13 14.67
CA ILE A 225 -19.06 5.45 15.58
C ILE A 225 -17.76 5.28 14.80
N ASP A 226 -16.71 5.94 15.26
CA ASP A 226 -15.44 6.06 14.59
C ASP A 226 -14.37 5.31 15.37
N LEU A 227 -13.87 4.23 14.78
CA LEU A 227 -12.69 3.52 15.24
C LEU A 227 -11.49 4.12 14.52
N THR A 228 -10.69 4.91 15.24
CA THR A 228 -9.55 5.64 14.67
C THR A 228 -8.25 5.05 15.21
N ARG A 229 -7.29 4.80 14.32
CA ARG A 229 -5.95 4.30 14.65
C ARG A 229 -4.94 5.44 14.58
N GLN A 230 -4.03 5.51 15.56
CA GLN A 230 -2.98 6.54 15.60
C GLN A 230 -2.09 6.51 14.35
N GLU A 231 -1.68 5.30 13.94
CA GLU A 231 -0.91 5.05 12.73
C GLU A 231 -1.82 4.59 11.57
N PRO A 232 -1.67 5.17 10.37
CA PRO A 232 -2.40 4.67 9.19
C PRO A 232 -2.07 3.21 8.89
N PHE A 233 -3.01 2.52 8.26
CA PHE A 233 -2.83 1.15 7.79
C PHE A 233 -3.44 0.97 6.40
N SER A 234 -2.85 0.10 5.58
CA SER A 234 -3.42 -0.25 4.28
C SER A 234 -4.44 -1.38 4.42
N LEU A 235 -5.45 -1.38 3.55
CA LEU A 235 -6.35 -2.53 3.36
C LEU A 235 -5.77 -3.59 2.42
N SER A 236 -4.69 -3.26 1.69
CA SER A 236 -3.98 -4.20 0.83
C SER A 236 -3.54 -5.42 1.65
N GLY A 237 -3.78 -6.61 1.10
CA GLY A 237 -3.47 -7.89 1.71
C GLY A 237 -4.52 -8.45 2.68
N TYR A 238 -5.58 -7.72 3.01
CA TYR A 238 -6.75 -8.30 3.67
C TYR A 238 -7.77 -8.76 2.64
N GLY A 239 -8.31 -9.97 2.82
CA GLY A 239 -9.30 -10.56 1.91
C GLY A 239 -10.75 -10.26 2.30
N SER A 240 -11.01 -9.97 3.57
CA SER A 240 -12.35 -9.60 4.03
C SER A 240 -12.32 -8.76 5.31
N LEU A 241 -13.41 -8.02 5.55
CA LEU A 241 -13.74 -7.46 6.86
C LEU A 241 -14.92 -8.24 7.43
N ARG A 242 -14.80 -8.71 8.67
CA ARG A 242 -15.86 -9.37 9.44
C ARG A 242 -16.29 -8.48 10.59
N LEU A 243 -17.60 -8.37 10.79
CA LEU A 243 -18.23 -7.62 11.87
C LEU A 243 -19.27 -8.50 12.56
N GLN A 244 -19.13 -8.71 13.86
CA GLN A 244 -20.18 -9.29 14.70
C GLN A 244 -21.11 -8.19 15.19
N PHE A 245 -22.39 -8.33 14.89
CA PHE A 245 -23.42 -7.35 15.14
C PHE A 245 -24.64 -8.00 15.78
N HIS A 246 -25.20 -7.34 16.78
CA HIS A 246 -26.49 -7.70 17.37
C HIS A 246 -27.43 -6.51 17.33
N ALA A 247 -28.60 -6.67 16.69
CA ALA A 247 -29.53 -5.56 16.45
C ALA A 247 -30.13 -5.00 17.74
N GLY A 248 -30.31 -5.85 18.76
CA GLY A 248 -30.80 -5.44 20.07
C GLY A 248 -32.20 -4.83 19.97
N THR A 249 -32.33 -3.55 20.30
CA THR A 249 -33.59 -2.79 20.23
C THR A 249 -33.60 -1.75 19.12
N LEU A 250 -32.72 -1.89 18.11
CA LEU A 250 -32.69 -0.95 17.01
C LEU A 250 -34.01 -0.89 16.25
N VAL A 251 -34.44 0.33 15.97
CA VAL A 251 -35.58 0.63 15.12
C VAL A 251 -35.11 1.49 13.96
N ALA A 252 -35.47 1.05 12.75
CA ALA A 252 -35.22 1.78 11.52
C ALA A 252 -36.28 2.89 11.30
N PRO A 253 -35.89 4.09 10.87
CA PRO A 253 -36.85 5.07 10.35
C PRO A 253 -37.38 4.62 8.99
N ARG A 254 -38.36 5.36 8.45
CA ARG A 254 -38.97 5.06 7.13
C ARG A 254 -37.94 4.95 5.99
N GLU A 255 -36.91 5.80 6.03
CA GLU A 255 -35.79 5.76 5.09
C GLU A 255 -34.50 5.44 5.86
N PRO A 256 -34.18 4.14 6.07
CA PRO A 256 -33.03 3.76 6.86
C PRO A 256 -31.73 3.92 6.07
N TRP A 257 -30.70 4.36 6.78
CA TRP A 257 -29.31 4.40 6.36
C TRP A 257 -28.45 3.67 7.37
N LEU A 258 -27.64 2.73 6.89
CA LEU A 258 -26.60 2.08 7.67
C LEU A 258 -25.47 1.72 6.71
N ALA A 259 -24.28 2.22 6.99
CA ALA A 259 -23.12 2.03 6.14
C ALA A 259 -21.84 1.90 6.96
N LEU A 260 -20.88 1.15 6.42
CA LEU A 260 -19.51 1.13 6.87
C LEU A 260 -18.66 1.99 5.94
N TYR A 261 -17.77 2.80 6.49
CA TYR A 261 -16.79 3.56 5.75
C TYR A 261 -15.39 3.02 6.07
N LEU A 262 -14.65 2.71 5.01
CA LEU A 262 -13.24 2.35 5.06
C LEU A 262 -12.46 3.44 4.34
N GLY A 263 -11.93 4.40 5.10
CA GLY A 263 -11.51 5.68 4.53
C GLY A 263 -12.68 6.38 3.83
N GLU A 264 -12.51 6.72 2.55
CA GLU A 264 -13.56 7.34 1.73
C GLU A 264 -14.56 6.34 1.14
N ARG A 265 -14.26 5.04 1.20
CA ARG A 265 -15.09 4.00 0.58
C ARG A 265 -16.29 3.67 1.45
N ARG A 266 -17.49 4.02 0.97
CA ARG A 266 -18.78 3.69 1.60
C ARG A 266 -19.26 2.30 1.16
N ILE A 267 -19.62 1.46 2.12
CA ILE A 267 -20.23 0.14 1.93
C ILE A 267 -21.61 0.15 2.56
N ASP A 268 -22.65 -0.11 1.76
CA ASP A 268 -24.03 -0.21 2.25
C ASP A 268 -24.23 -1.52 3.05
N LEU A 269 -24.72 -1.39 4.28
CA LEU A 269 -25.02 -2.52 5.16
C LEU A 269 -26.50 -2.88 5.16
N ARG A 270 -27.35 -2.11 4.48
CA ARG A 270 -28.78 -2.42 4.34
C ARG A 270 -28.95 -3.72 3.57
N GLY A 271 -29.82 -4.60 4.07
CA GLY A 271 -30.03 -5.94 3.52
C GLY A 271 -28.88 -6.92 3.80
N LYS A 272 -27.81 -6.49 4.50
CA LYS A 272 -26.76 -7.38 5.05
C LYS A 272 -26.97 -7.68 6.54
N ILE A 273 -27.83 -6.90 7.19
CA ILE A 273 -28.20 -7.04 8.60
C ILE A 273 -29.71 -7.18 8.66
N ASP A 274 -30.16 -8.24 9.33
CA ASP A 274 -31.54 -8.42 9.71
C ASP A 274 -31.79 -7.77 11.07
N LEU A 275 -32.61 -6.72 11.13
CA LEU A 275 -32.91 -6.03 12.38
C LEU A 275 -33.92 -6.79 13.25
N GLU A 276 -34.66 -7.73 12.67
CA GLU A 276 -35.64 -8.55 13.39
C GLU A 276 -35.01 -9.82 13.99
N ASN A 277 -33.80 -10.17 13.54
CA ASN A 277 -33.07 -11.31 14.07
C ASN A 277 -32.59 -11.02 15.51
N PRO A 278 -33.07 -11.79 16.51
CA PRO A 278 -32.73 -11.59 17.91
C PRO A 278 -31.38 -12.22 18.30
N ASP A 279 -30.66 -12.84 17.37
CA ASP A 279 -29.38 -13.48 17.60
C ASP A 279 -28.21 -12.68 16.99
N TRP A 280 -26.99 -13.03 17.41
CA TRP A 280 -25.75 -12.50 16.83
C TRP A 280 -25.61 -12.83 15.34
N GLN A 281 -25.27 -11.81 14.55
CA GLN A 281 -25.02 -11.92 13.11
C GLN A 281 -23.56 -11.62 12.81
N THR A 282 -22.98 -12.36 11.86
CA THR A 282 -21.64 -12.07 11.32
C THR A 282 -21.77 -11.56 9.90
N ILE A 283 -21.41 -10.29 9.70
CA ILE A 283 -21.37 -9.65 8.38
C ILE A 283 -19.95 -9.80 7.85
N GLU A 284 -19.81 -10.44 6.69
CA GLU A 284 -18.55 -10.53 5.96
C GLU A 284 -18.60 -9.68 4.70
N LEU A 285 -17.67 -8.73 4.60
CA LEU A 285 -17.51 -7.82 3.49
C LEU A 285 -16.24 -8.20 2.71
N PRO A 286 -16.33 -8.63 1.44
CA PRO A 286 -15.15 -8.98 0.66
C PRO A 286 -14.30 -7.74 0.40
N LEU A 287 -12.98 -7.94 0.44
CA LEU A 287 -11.96 -6.96 0.08
C LEU A 287 -11.12 -7.54 -1.07
N ASP A 288 -10.53 -6.67 -1.87
CA ASP A 288 -9.52 -7.07 -2.85
C ASP A 288 -8.14 -6.95 -2.20
N PRO A 289 -7.47 -8.08 -1.86
CA PRO A 289 -6.16 -8.03 -1.21
C PRO A 289 -5.06 -7.50 -2.14
N THR A 290 -5.30 -7.43 -3.45
CA THR A 290 -4.35 -6.94 -4.46
C THR A 290 -4.53 -5.47 -4.81
N ALA A 291 -5.63 -4.86 -4.38
CA ALA A 291 -5.92 -3.46 -4.63
C ALA A 291 -4.88 -2.56 -3.97
N GLN A 292 -4.29 -1.64 -4.73
CA GLN A 292 -3.41 -0.62 -4.18
C GLN A 292 -4.26 0.49 -3.57
N GLU A 293 -4.54 0.38 -2.27
CA GLU A 293 -5.32 1.37 -1.54
C GLU A 293 -4.42 2.29 -0.71
N THR A 294 -4.79 3.58 -0.67
CA THR A 294 -4.17 4.55 0.21
C THR A 294 -4.35 4.14 1.67
N PRO A 295 -3.33 4.30 2.53
CA PRO A 295 -3.47 4.00 3.94
C PRO A 295 -4.61 4.82 4.57
N ILE A 296 -5.45 4.14 5.34
CA ILE A 296 -6.56 4.73 6.08
C ILE A 296 -6.24 4.79 7.57
N LYS A 297 -6.87 5.72 8.29
CA LYS A 297 -6.78 5.78 9.76
C LYS A 297 -8.06 5.38 10.47
N GLN A 298 -9.16 5.20 9.73
CA GLN A 298 -10.49 5.15 10.34
C GLN A 298 -11.37 4.08 9.69
N ILE A 299 -12.09 3.36 10.54
CA ILE A 299 -13.25 2.55 10.19
C ILE A 299 -14.46 3.19 10.86
N ARG A 300 -15.45 3.60 10.07
CA ARG A 300 -16.64 4.30 10.57
C ARG A 300 -17.90 3.49 10.34
N LEU A 301 -18.68 3.27 11.38
CA LEU A 301 -20.08 2.87 11.25
C LEU A 301 -20.93 4.14 11.29
N TRP A 302 -21.82 4.30 10.31
CA TRP A 302 -22.65 5.48 10.17
C TRP A 302 -24.07 5.09 9.82
N GLY A 303 -25.05 5.75 10.43
CA GLY A 303 -26.45 5.47 10.16
C GLY A 303 -27.42 6.44 10.80
N ASN A 304 -28.71 6.11 10.73
CA ASN A 304 -29.80 6.92 11.31
C ASN A 304 -30.82 6.09 12.12
N LEU A 305 -30.47 4.84 12.48
CA LEU A 305 -31.31 4.00 13.33
C LEU A 305 -31.25 4.48 14.78
N SER A 306 -32.28 4.19 15.58
CA SER A 306 -32.31 4.55 17.00
C SER A 306 -32.55 3.32 17.88
N GLY A 307 -32.18 3.38 19.16
CA GLY A 307 -32.24 2.23 20.06
C GLY A 307 -30.85 1.73 20.45
N ARG A 308 -30.78 0.50 21.00
CA ARG A 308 -29.55 -0.09 21.53
C ARG A 308 -29.10 -1.27 20.68
N PHE A 309 -27.84 -1.29 20.28
CA PHE A 309 -27.23 -2.43 19.57
C PHE A 309 -25.86 -2.77 20.13
N PHE A 310 -25.28 -3.88 19.66
CA PHE A 310 -24.01 -4.38 20.17
C PHE A 310 -23.06 -4.71 19.03
N LEU A 311 -21.79 -4.36 19.23
CA LEU A 311 -20.68 -4.81 18.38
C LEU A 311 -19.80 -5.75 19.20
N GLY A 312 -19.53 -6.94 18.66
CA GLY A 312 -18.67 -7.95 19.28
C GLY A 312 -17.23 -7.82 18.79
N GLU A 313 -16.91 -8.57 17.74
CA GLU A 313 -15.64 -8.51 17.02
C GLU A 313 -15.75 -7.71 15.71
N LEU A 314 -14.76 -6.86 15.45
CA LEU A 314 -14.45 -6.32 14.13
C LEU A 314 -13.05 -6.82 13.74
N ARG A 315 -12.94 -7.49 12.60
CA ARG A 315 -11.71 -8.14 12.13
C ARG A 315 -11.49 -7.87 10.65
N LEU A 316 -10.28 -7.48 10.28
CA LEU A 316 -9.78 -7.60 8.90
C LEU A 316 -9.02 -8.92 8.79
N VAL A 317 -9.50 -9.81 7.93
CA VAL A 317 -8.95 -11.16 7.75
C VAL A 317 -7.83 -11.10 6.72
N SER A 318 -6.63 -11.55 7.10
CA SER A 318 -5.53 -11.57 6.14
C SER A 318 -5.80 -12.58 5.03
N ALA A 319 -5.54 -12.20 3.78
CA ALA A 319 -5.55 -13.12 2.66
C ALA A 319 -4.30 -14.02 2.61
N PHE A 320 -3.28 -13.69 3.40
CA PHE A 320 -1.97 -14.34 3.39
C PHE A 320 -1.63 -14.82 4.79
N SER A 321 -1.34 -16.12 4.91
CA SER A 321 -0.71 -16.65 6.11
C SER A 321 0.81 -16.52 5.99
N PRO A 322 1.56 -16.42 7.11
CA PRO A 322 3.01 -16.45 7.09
C PRO A 322 3.43 -17.85 6.69
N THR A 323 3.50 -18.09 5.39
CA THR A 323 4.13 -19.28 4.85
C THR A 323 5.60 -18.92 4.71
N THR A 324 6.49 -19.76 5.22
CA THR A 324 7.94 -19.66 4.99
C THR A 324 8.14 -19.33 3.52
N ALA A 325 8.69 -18.14 3.23
CA ALA A 325 8.70 -17.55 1.90
C ALA A 325 9.23 -18.57 0.87
N ALA A 326 8.31 -19.21 0.15
CA ALA A 326 8.65 -19.82 -1.12
C ALA A 326 8.64 -18.67 -2.13
N PRO A 327 9.72 -18.47 -2.90
CA PRO A 327 9.74 -17.43 -3.91
C PRO A 327 8.56 -17.67 -4.86
N MET A 328 7.66 -16.68 -4.92
CA MET A 328 6.64 -16.66 -5.95
C MET A 328 7.40 -16.59 -7.29
N PRO A 329 7.26 -17.57 -8.20
CA PRO A 329 8.04 -17.56 -9.43
C PRO A 329 7.70 -16.29 -10.19
N ALA A 330 8.74 -15.52 -10.53
CA ALA A 330 8.63 -14.48 -11.53
C ALA A 330 8.03 -15.16 -12.76
N THR A 331 6.88 -14.66 -13.22
CA THR A 331 6.42 -14.96 -14.57
C THR A 331 7.54 -14.54 -15.52
N ALA A 332 8.24 -15.54 -16.06
CA ALA A 332 9.17 -15.37 -17.16
C ALA A 332 8.42 -14.78 -18.37
N PRO A 333 9.10 -14.04 -19.26
CA PRO A 333 8.49 -13.11 -20.22
C PRO A 333 7.50 -13.75 -21.20
#